data_AF-A0A8T3AGI3-F1
#
_entry.id   AF-A0A8T3AGI3-F1
#
_cell.length_a   1.000
_cell.length_b   1.000
_cell.length_c   1.000
_cell.angle_alpha   90.00
_cell.angle_beta   90.00
_cell.angle_gamma   90.00
#
_symmetry.space_group_name_H-M   'P 1'
#
loop_
_entity.id
_entity.type
_entity.pdbx_description
1 polymer ?
#
loop_
_entity_poly.entity_id
_entity_poly.type
_entity_poly.pdbx_seq_one_letter_code
_entity_poly.pdbx_strand_id
1 'polypeptide(L)'
;MDPTDLMKRNALIAGLTHAGMTREALHHFREMQSRGIGTDPTTLASVLPACSIIQGKQIQAHAIRNYCELATEVYNALISAYARSGCIAAARSVFSAASPAGDVVTWNAMITAYGSHGLGGLAVELALEMIRAGPRPNIITFTGVLAACSHAGLVDQGLEWFDRFSIDMGLAPEMAQYSCVVDMLGRAGRFEEAVGFIRRMPYGAEASIWGAVMAASRAHQNVEFGKLAFDELLKIEPENAGNYVTMAGMYMRAGRWEEAKMVRRMMERRCVIKPSGYSWVEME
;
A
#
# COMPACT_ATOMS: atom_id res chain seq x y z
N MET A 1 5.51 -32.98 23.07
CA MET A 1 5.45 -32.40 21.71
C MET A 1 6.80 -31.80 21.45
N ASP A 2 7.50 -32.19 20.38
CA ASP A 2 8.82 -31.63 20.04
C ASP A 2 8.63 -30.18 19.57
N PRO A 3 9.13 -29.17 20.30
CA PRO A 3 9.03 -27.76 19.91
C PRO A 3 9.59 -27.50 18.50
N THR A 4 10.56 -28.33 18.11
CA THR A 4 11.25 -28.25 16.81
C THR A 4 10.34 -28.62 15.64
N ASP A 5 9.38 -29.52 15.85
CA ASP A 5 8.44 -29.96 14.80
C ASP A 5 7.37 -28.88 14.53
N LEU A 6 6.88 -28.20 15.58
CA LEU A 6 5.95 -27.08 15.45
C LEU A 6 6.59 -25.88 14.72
N MET A 7 7.81 -25.48 15.11
CA MET A 7 8.52 -24.37 14.48
C MET A 7 8.78 -24.61 12.98
N LYS A 8 9.17 -25.84 12.60
CA LYS A 8 9.41 -26.21 11.20
C LYS A 8 8.14 -26.10 10.36
N ARG A 9 7.00 -26.51 10.90
CA ARG A 9 5.71 -26.43 10.19
C ARG A 9 5.17 -25.01 10.10
N ASN A 10 5.37 -24.19 11.13
CA ASN A 10 5.01 -22.76 11.07
C ASN A 10 5.84 -22.04 10.01
N ALA A 11 7.15 -22.32 9.95
CA ALA A 11 8.02 -21.77 8.91
C ALA A 11 7.59 -22.23 7.50
N LEU A 12 7.19 -23.49 7.33
CA LEU A 12 6.68 -24.03 6.07
C LEU A 12 5.39 -23.32 5.64
N ILE A 13 4.42 -23.19 6.54
CA ILE A 13 3.14 -22.53 6.26
C ILE A 13 3.36 -21.04 5.91
N ALA A 14 4.22 -20.35 6.66
CA ALA A 14 4.58 -18.96 6.36
C ALA A 14 5.22 -18.83 4.97
N GLY A 15 6.20 -19.70 4.65
CA GLY A 15 6.88 -19.72 3.35
C GLY A 15 5.91 -19.96 2.18
N LEU A 16 5.03 -20.95 2.30
CA LEU A 16 4.01 -21.26 1.28
C LEU A 16 3.02 -20.11 1.09
N THR A 17 2.66 -19.43 2.18
CA THR A 17 1.76 -18.27 2.15
C THR A 17 2.41 -17.08 1.47
N HIS A 18 3.69 -16.81 1.74
CA HIS A 18 4.46 -15.77 1.05
C HIS A 18 4.66 -16.07 -0.45
N ALA A 19 4.78 -17.35 -0.82
CA ALA A 19 4.88 -17.80 -2.20
C ALA A 19 3.53 -17.80 -2.96
N GLY A 20 2.42 -17.41 -2.33
CA GLY A 20 1.08 -17.43 -2.93
C GLY A 20 0.50 -18.84 -3.09
N MET A 21 1.14 -19.87 -2.54
CA MET A 21 0.72 -21.28 -2.59
C MET A 21 -0.35 -21.57 -1.53
N THR A 22 -1.43 -20.81 -1.60
CA THR A 22 -2.51 -20.76 -0.61
C THR A 22 -3.13 -22.13 -0.31
N ARG A 23 -3.34 -22.95 -1.34
CA ARG A 23 -3.95 -24.29 -1.19
C ARG A 23 -3.06 -25.24 -0.38
N GLU A 24 -1.75 -25.13 -0.56
CA GLU A 24 -0.76 -26.00 0.07
C GLU A 24 -0.51 -25.59 1.52
N ALA A 25 -0.44 -24.28 1.79
CA ALA A 25 -0.41 -23.75 3.15
C ALA A 25 -1.61 -24.27 3.99
N LEU A 26 -2.81 -24.24 3.41
CA LEU A 26 -4.03 -24.76 4.03
C LEU A 26 -4.04 -26.28 4.19
N HIS A 27 -3.45 -27.02 3.23
CA HIS A 27 -3.32 -28.47 3.31
C HIS A 27 -2.45 -28.86 4.50
N HIS A 28 -1.28 -28.24 4.66
CA HIS A 28 -0.38 -28.50 5.78
C HIS A 28 -0.98 -28.10 7.13
N PHE A 29 -1.76 -27.02 7.19
CA PHE A 29 -2.49 -26.66 8.40
C PHE A 29 -3.54 -27.72 8.79
N ARG A 30 -4.31 -28.25 7.83
CA ARG A 30 -5.26 -29.34 8.08
C ARG A 30 -4.56 -30.64 8.50
N GLU A 31 -3.41 -30.93 7.90
CA GLU A 31 -2.57 -32.07 8.27
C GLU A 31 -2.04 -31.93 9.72
N MET A 32 -1.67 -30.71 10.15
CA MET A 32 -1.31 -30.46 11.55
C MET A 32 -2.47 -30.76 12.49
N GLN A 33 -3.68 -30.28 12.17
CA GLN A 33 -4.87 -30.51 12.98
C GLN A 33 -5.25 -32.00 13.04
N SER A 34 -5.20 -32.72 11.91
CA SER A 34 -5.54 -34.15 11.87
C SER A 34 -4.55 -35.04 12.62
N ARG A 35 -3.29 -34.58 12.74
CA ARG A 35 -2.24 -35.26 13.51
C ARG A 35 -2.24 -34.90 15.00
N GLY A 36 -3.21 -34.10 15.47
CA GLY A 36 -3.31 -33.66 16.86
C GLY A 36 -2.15 -32.73 17.28
N ILE A 37 -1.48 -32.10 16.31
CA ILE A 37 -0.43 -31.13 16.60
C ILE A 37 -1.11 -29.83 17.04
N GLY A 38 -0.77 -29.36 18.24
CA GLY A 38 -1.34 -28.15 18.82
C GLY A 38 -1.02 -26.94 17.95
N THR A 39 -2.01 -26.10 17.70
CA THR A 39 -1.82 -24.81 17.04
C THR A 39 -1.38 -23.79 18.09
N ASP A 40 -0.51 -22.88 17.71
CA ASP A 40 -0.15 -21.71 18.50
C ASP A 40 -0.55 -20.42 17.75
N PRO A 41 -0.49 -19.25 18.39
CA PRO A 41 -0.78 -17.97 17.75
C PRO A 41 0.04 -17.74 16.46
N THR A 42 1.30 -18.21 16.42
CA THR A 42 2.15 -18.06 15.23
C THR A 42 1.72 -18.95 14.07
N THR A 43 1.19 -20.14 14.35
CA THR A 43 0.54 -21.02 13.35
C THR A 43 -0.66 -20.31 12.73
N LEU A 44 -1.51 -19.69 13.56
CA LEU A 44 -2.72 -19.01 13.10
C LEU A 44 -2.37 -17.77 12.27
N ALA A 45 -1.44 -16.94 12.74
CA ALA A 45 -0.98 -15.77 12.00
C ALA A 45 -0.38 -16.13 10.63
N SER A 46 0.32 -17.27 10.54
CA SER A 46 0.95 -17.73 9.29
C SER A 46 -0.04 -18.27 8.26
N VAL A 47 -1.13 -18.93 8.69
CA VAL A 47 -2.11 -19.54 7.75
C VAL A 47 -3.23 -18.58 7.35
N LEU A 48 -3.54 -17.59 8.20
CA LEU A 48 -4.63 -16.63 7.96
C LEU A 48 -4.53 -15.88 6.62
N PRO A 49 -3.33 -15.50 6.12
CA PRO A 49 -3.26 -14.81 4.85
C PRO A 49 -3.64 -15.67 3.64
N ALA A 50 -3.58 -17.00 3.78
CA ALA A 50 -4.02 -18.01 2.82
C ALA A 50 -5.50 -18.40 3.00
N CYS A 51 -6.20 -17.91 4.01
CA CYS A 51 -7.58 -18.34 4.26
C CYS A 51 -8.61 -17.58 3.40
N SER A 52 -9.57 -18.33 2.84
CA SER A 52 -10.85 -17.73 2.41
C SER A 52 -11.64 -17.20 3.61
N ILE A 53 -12.66 -16.36 3.37
CA ILE A 53 -13.53 -15.81 4.43
C ILE A 53 -14.12 -16.91 5.31
N ILE A 54 -14.53 -18.04 4.72
CA ILE A 54 -15.13 -19.17 5.44
C ILE A 54 -14.10 -19.81 6.37
N GLN A 55 -12.88 -20.01 5.88
CA GLN A 55 -11.78 -20.57 6.67
C GLN A 55 -11.30 -19.58 7.74
N GLY A 56 -11.26 -18.28 7.46
CA GLY A 56 -10.93 -17.23 8.43
C GLY A 56 -11.91 -17.22 9.61
N LYS A 57 -13.22 -17.36 9.33
CA LYS A 57 -14.24 -17.52 10.38
C LYS A 57 -14.05 -18.79 11.21
N GLN A 58 -13.70 -19.92 10.58
CA GLN A 58 -13.43 -21.16 11.30
C GLN A 58 -12.20 -21.05 12.21
N ILE A 59 -11.14 -20.42 11.72
CA ILE A 59 -9.92 -20.17 12.50
C ILE A 59 -10.19 -19.20 13.64
N GLN A 60 -10.94 -18.12 13.39
CA GLN A 60 -11.35 -17.19 14.43
C GLN A 60 -12.20 -17.90 15.51
N ALA A 61 -13.17 -18.72 15.11
CA ALA A 61 -14.00 -19.49 16.05
C ALA A 61 -13.17 -20.51 16.84
N HIS A 62 -12.23 -21.20 16.18
CA HIS A 62 -11.28 -22.08 16.85
C HIS A 62 -10.41 -21.31 17.85
N ALA A 63 -9.97 -20.11 17.48
CA ALA A 63 -9.11 -19.33 18.35
C ALA A 63 -9.86 -18.79 19.58
N ILE A 64 -11.07 -18.24 19.39
CA ILE A 64 -11.94 -17.79 20.50
C ILE A 64 -12.26 -18.97 21.44
N ARG A 65 -12.42 -20.18 20.91
CA ARG A 65 -12.77 -21.37 21.71
C ARG A 65 -11.59 -21.93 22.51
N ASN A 66 -10.37 -21.84 21.99
CA ASN A 66 -9.21 -22.55 22.55
C ASN A 66 -8.18 -21.65 23.23
N TYR A 67 -8.27 -20.32 23.07
CA TYR A 67 -7.36 -19.37 23.72
C TYR A 67 -8.16 -18.35 24.54
N CYS A 68 -7.82 -18.22 25.83
CA CYS A 68 -8.46 -17.25 26.72
C CYS A 68 -8.17 -15.80 26.30
N GLU A 69 -6.97 -15.56 25.75
CA GLU A 69 -6.56 -14.30 25.13
C GLU A 69 -5.82 -14.63 23.84
N LEU A 70 -6.28 -14.05 22.74
CA LEU A 70 -5.59 -14.10 21.45
C LEU A 70 -4.42 -13.13 21.48
N ALA A 71 -3.25 -13.58 21.02
CA ALA A 71 -2.12 -12.69 20.83
C ALA A 71 -2.46 -11.60 19.80
N THR A 72 -1.97 -10.38 20.04
CA THR A 72 -2.26 -9.19 19.21
C THR A 72 -1.92 -9.43 17.73
N GLU A 73 -0.91 -10.22 17.45
CA GLU A 73 -0.48 -10.62 16.10
C GLU A 73 -1.58 -11.38 15.35
N VAL A 74 -2.38 -12.20 16.05
CA VAL A 74 -3.49 -12.95 15.45
C VAL A 74 -4.65 -12.03 15.12
N TYR A 75 -4.94 -11.04 15.98
CA TYR A 75 -5.92 -10.01 15.68
C TYR A 75 -5.51 -9.20 14.44
N ASN A 76 -4.23 -8.81 14.35
CA ASN A 76 -3.71 -8.06 13.21
C ASN A 76 -3.79 -8.86 11.91
N ALA A 77 -3.49 -10.16 11.97
CA ALA A 77 -3.64 -11.08 10.83
C ALA A 77 -5.11 -11.24 10.42
N LEU A 78 -6.04 -11.36 11.38
CA LEU A 78 -7.48 -11.45 11.12
C LEU A 78 -8.03 -10.17 10.49
N ILE A 79 -7.68 -8.99 11.01
CA ILE A 79 -8.07 -7.67 10.45
C ILE A 79 -7.62 -7.61 8.99
N SER A 80 -6.35 -7.92 8.73
CA SER A 80 -5.76 -7.88 7.38
C SER A 80 -6.39 -8.91 6.43
N ALA A 81 -6.70 -10.11 6.92
CA ALA A 81 -7.35 -11.15 6.13
C ALA A 81 -8.78 -10.76 5.74
N TYR A 82 -9.57 -10.23 6.68
CA TYR A 82 -10.92 -9.77 6.39
C TYR A 82 -10.93 -8.56 5.45
N ALA A 83 -10.01 -7.61 5.64
CA ALA A 83 -9.88 -6.45 4.77
C ALA A 83 -9.54 -6.85 3.32
N ARG A 84 -8.53 -7.71 3.11
CA ARG A 84 -8.18 -8.20 1.75
C ARG A 84 -9.32 -8.99 1.10
N SER A 85 -10.18 -9.61 1.90
CA SER A 85 -11.33 -10.37 1.41
C SER A 85 -12.56 -9.51 1.10
N GLY A 86 -12.50 -8.18 1.22
CA GLY A 86 -13.67 -7.33 1.01
C GLY A 86 -14.60 -7.19 2.22
N CYS A 87 -14.36 -7.91 3.31
CA CYS A 87 -15.23 -7.93 4.49
C CYS A 87 -14.83 -6.90 5.54
N ILE A 88 -14.86 -5.61 5.18
CA ILE A 88 -14.39 -4.53 6.07
C ILE A 88 -15.15 -4.46 7.41
N ALA A 89 -16.44 -4.79 7.42
CA ALA A 89 -17.23 -4.85 8.65
C ALA A 89 -16.73 -5.93 9.63
N ALA A 90 -16.31 -7.09 9.11
CA ALA A 90 -15.72 -8.15 9.91
C ALA A 90 -14.34 -7.72 10.45
N ALA A 91 -13.53 -7.05 9.63
CA ALA A 91 -12.27 -6.46 10.06
C ALA A 91 -12.47 -5.46 11.21
N ARG A 92 -13.49 -4.57 11.11
CA ARG A 92 -13.83 -3.63 12.19
C ARG A 92 -14.29 -4.36 13.46
N SER A 93 -15.10 -5.41 13.34
CA SER A 93 -15.52 -6.20 14.49
C SER A 93 -14.34 -6.86 15.23
N VAL A 94 -13.36 -7.39 14.48
CA VAL A 94 -12.13 -7.94 15.05
C VAL A 94 -11.31 -6.84 15.72
N PHE A 95 -11.16 -5.69 15.05
CA PHE A 95 -10.48 -4.53 15.62
C PHE A 95 -11.13 -4.07 16.93
N SER A 96 -12.46 -3.96 17.01
CA SER A 96 -13.15 -3.54 18.23
C SER A 96 -12.95 -4.49 19.41
N ALA A 97 -12.75 -5.79 19.15
CA ALA A 97 -12.39 -6.75 20.19
C ALA A 97 -10.91 -6.63 20.60
N ALA A 98 -10.02 -6.27 19.67
CA ALA A 98 -8.59 -6.16 19.89
C ALA A 98 -8.16 -4.82 20.50
N SER A 99 -8.83 -3.71 20.16
CA SER A 99 -8.37 -2.35 20.42
C SER A 99 -8.10 -2.01 21.89
N PRO A 100 -8.82 -2.55 22.90
CA PRO A 100 -8.51 -2.27 24.31
C PRO A 100 -7.12 -2.72 24.75
N ALA A 101 -6.58 -3.78 24.14
CA ALA A 101 -5.24 -4.32 24.39
C ALA A 101 -4.31 -4.16 23.17
N GLY A 102 -4.78 -3.49 22.12
CA GLY A 102 -4.13 -3.39 20.83
C GLY A 102 -2.97 -2.40 20.83
N ASP A 103 -1.88 -2.80 20.19
CA ASP A 103 -0.71 -1.96 19.96
C ASP A 103 -0.85 -1.10 18.69
N VAL A 104 0.15 -0.28 18.40
CA VAL A 104 0.19 0.58 17.20
C VAL A 104 -0.03 -0.22 15.90
N VAL A 105 0.41 -1.48 15.84
CA VAL A 105 0.21 -2.35 14.67
C VAL A 105 -1.27 -2.66 14.46
N THR A 106 -2.03 -2.87 15.53
CA THR A 106 -3.48 -3.10 15.51
C THR A 106 -4.24 -1.92 14.90
N TRP A 107 -3.90 -0.70 15.30
CA TRP A 107 -4.48 0.52 14.77
C TRP A 107 -4.09 0.73 13.30
N ASN A 108 -2.82 0.55 12.96
CA ASN A 108 -2.32 0.70 11.60
C ASN A 108 -2.95 -0.31 10.62
N ALA A 109 -3.19 -1.55 11.05
CA ALA A 109 -3.86 -2.56 10.25
C ALA A 109 -5.27 -2.09 9.84
N MET A 110 -6.03 -1.52 10.79
CA MET A 110 -7.39 -1.05 10.52
C MET A 110 -7.43 0.29 9.75
N ILE A 111 -6.50 1.23 10.02
CA ILE A 111 -6.36 2.48 9.24
C ILE A 111 -6.06 2.15 7.76
N THR A 112 -5.12 1.23 7.51
CA THR A 112 -4.76 0.79 6.16
C THR A 112 -5.92 0.04 5.49
N ALA A 113 -6.66 -0.78 6.25
CA ALA A 113 -7.86 -1.42 5.78
C ALA A 113 -8.92 -0.39 5.32
N TYR A 114 -9.19 0.64 6.10
CA TYR A 114 -10.10 1.70 5.65
C TYR A 114 -9.60 2.43 4.40
N GLY A 115 -8.31 2.77 4.33
CA GLY A 115 -7.73 3.43 3.15
C GLY A 115 -7.87 2.62 1.87
N SER A 116 -7.51 1.33 1.90
CA SER A 116 -7.63 0.42 0.74
C SER A 116 -9.06 0.18 0.26
N HIS A 117 -10.05 0.43 1.14
CA HIS A 117 -11.48 0.30 0.83
C HIS A 117 -12.13 1.64 0.43
N GLY A 118 -11.35 2.70 0.22
CA GLY A 118 -11.86 4.03 -0.13
C GLY A 118 -12.58 4.74 1.02
N LEU A 119 -12.48 4.22 2.25
CA LEU A 119 -13.12 4.75 3.45
C LEU A 119 -12.20 5.74 4.16
N GLY A 120 -11.65 6.71 3.41
CA GLY A 120 -10.61 7.63 3.91
C GLY A 120 -11.06 8.46 5.13
N GLY A 121 -12.33 8.89 5.18
CA GLY A 121 -12.87 9.61 6.33
C GLY A 121 -12.82 8.78 7.62
N LEU A 122 -13.18 7.49 7.54
CA LEU A 122 -13.08 6.58 8.68
C LEU A 122 -11.63 6.31 9.09
N ALA A 123 -10.69 6.29 8.13
CA ALA A 123 -9.27 6.16 8.44
C ALA A 123 -8.74 7.37 9.23
N VAL A 124 -9.14 8.58 8.84
CA VAL A 124 -8.81 9.83 9.54
C VAL A 124 -9.43 9.88 10.93
N GLU A 125 -10.71 9.54 11.06
CA GLU A 125 -11.38 9.44 12.36
C GLU A 125 -10.69 8.43 13.29
N LEU A 126 -10.30 7.28 12.74
CA LEU A 126 -9.61 6.24 13.50
C LEU A 126 -8.21 6.67 13.95
N ALA A 127 -7.50 7.49 13.16
CA ALA A 127 -6.23 8.07 13.57
C ALA A 127 -6.40 9.06 14.74
N LEU A 128 -7.49 9.83 14.78
CA LEU A 128 -7.83 10.68 15.94
C LEU A 128 -8.18 9.83 17.17
N GLU A 129 -8.95 8.75 16.97
CA GLU A 129 -9.30 7.79 18.02
C GLU A 129 -8.04 7.17 18.62
N MET A 130 -7.07 6.77 17.78
CA MET A 130 -5.77 6.23 18.18
C MET A 130 -5.01 7.21 19.10
N ILE A 131 -4.92 8.48 18.70
CA ILE A 131 -4.22 9.52 19.48
C ILE A 131 -4.89 9.69 20.85
N ARG A 132 -6.23 9.67 20.92
CA ARG A 132 -6.99 9.80 22.17
C ARG A 132 -6.87 8.56 23.06
N ALA A 133 -6.78 7.37 22.46
CA ALA A 133 -6.64 6.10 23.17
C ALA A 133 -5.24 5.91 23.77
N GLY A 134 -4.23 6.65 23.30
CA GLY A 134 -2.87 6.63 23.84
C GLY A 134 -1.79 5.99 22.96
N PRO A 135 -2.07 4.99 22.08
CA PRO A 135 -1.09 4.50 21.12
C PRO A 135 -0.53 5.63 20.28
N ARG A 136 0.80 5.78 20.25
CA ARG A 136 1.45 6.86 19.53
C ARG A 136 1.53 6.53 18.03
N PRO A 137 1.02 7.39 17.14
CA PRO A 137 1.25 7.27 15.71
C PRO A 137 2.74 7.17 15.38
N ASN A 138 3.06 6.36 14.39
CA ASN A 138 4.41 6.21 13.85
C ASN A 138 4.41 6.47 12.34
N ILE A 139 5.57 6.29 11.69
CA ILE A 139 5.73 6.51 10.24
C ILE A 139 4.77 5.64 9.40
N ILE A 140 4.38 4.47 9.90
CA ILE A 140 3.41 3.58 9.24
C ILE A 140 1.99 4.15 9.36
N THR A 141 1.62 4.69 10.52
CA THR A 141 0.35 5.42 10.71
C THR A 141 0.28 6.61 9.75
N PHE A 142 1.37 7.37 9.67
CA PHE A 142 1.50 8.53 8.79
C PHE A 142 1.23 8.15 7.32
N THR A 143 1.93 7.14 6.80
CA THR A 143 1.68 6.62 5.44
C THR A 143 0.24 6.16 5.24
N GLY A 144 -0.29 5.40 6.21
CA GLY A 144 -1.64 4.84 6.12
C GLY A 144 -2.73 5.92 6.00
N VAL A 145 -2.63 6.97 6.82
CA VAL A 145 -3.57 8.11 6.78
C VAL A 145 -3.43 8.88 5.46
N LEU A 146 -2.22 9.21 5.01
CA LEU A 146 -2.03 9.94 3.75
C LEU A 146 -2.51 9.14 2.53
N ALA A 147 -2.21 7.84 2.49
CA ALA A 147 -2.69 6.98 1.41
C ALA A 147 -4.23 6.92 1.39
N ALA A 148 -4.86 6.81 2.57
CA ALA A 148 -6.31 6.84 2.70
C ALA A 148 -6.91 8.17 2.19
N CYS A 149 -6.29 9.31 2.52
CA CYS A 149 -6.69 10.61 2.00
C CYS A 149 -6.50 10.72 0.48
N SER A 150 -5.39 10.21 -0.07
CA SER A 150 -5.15 10.18 -1.52
C SER A 150 -6.23 9.41 -2.27
N HIS A 151 -6.60 8.22 -1.78
CA HIS A 151 -7.62 7.39 -2.41
C HIS A 151 -9.03 7.96 -2.28
N ALA A 152 -9.34 8.63 -1.16
CA ALA A 152 -10.65 9.23 -0.93
C ALA A 152 -10.80 10.66 -1.49
N GLY A 153 -9.72 11.25 -2.05
CA GLY A 153 -9.73 12.63 -2.54
C GLY A 153 -9.80 13.68 -1.43
N LEU A 154 -9.45 13.33 -0.19
CA LEU A 154 -9.49 14.22 0.98
C LEU A 154 -8.22 15.07 1.05
N VAL A 155 -7.98 15.88 0.02
CA VAL A 155 -6.68 16.56 -0.19
C VAL A 155 -6.33 17.50 0.96
N ASP A 156 -7.25 18.37 1.36
CA ASP A 156 -6.99 19.35 2.41
C ASP A 156 -6.76 18.68 3.77
N GLN A 157 -7.53 17.64 4.09
CA GLN A 157 -7.31 16.85 5.30
C GLN A 157 -5.96 16.13 5.24
N GLY A 158 -5.59 15.56 4.09
CA GLY A 158 -4.29 14.91 3.91
C GLY A 158 -3.12 15.87 4.14
N LEU A 159 -3.23 17.13 3.69
CA LEU A 159 -2.23 18.17 3.96
C LEU A 159 -2.20 18.56 5.44
N GLU A 160 -3.37 18.75 6.08
CA GLU A 160 -3.44 19.02 7.52
C GLU A 160 -2.79 17.89 8.35
N TRP A 161 -3.04 16.63 7.97
CA TRP A 161 -2.41 15.48 8.62
C TRP A 161 -0.92 15.39 8.35
N PHE A 162 -0.47 15.77 7.15
CA PHE A 162 0.95 15.87 6.86
C PHE A 162 1.64 16.85 7.81
N ASP A 163 1.08 18.05 7.96
CA ASP A 163 1.63 19.07 8.86
C ASP A 163 1.53 18.62 10.33
N ARG A 164 0.40 18.05 10.76
CA ARG A 164 0.24 17.52 12.12
C ARG A 164 1.28 16.44 12.44
N PHE A 165 1.47 15.45 11.58
CA PHE A 165 2.45 14.41 11.83
C PHE A 165 3.88 14.96 11.83
N SER A 166 4.21 15.83 10.88
CA SER A 166 5.57 16.35 10.71
C SER A 166 5.97 17.37 11.78
N ILE A 167 5.08 18.31 12.06
CA ILE A 167 5.35 19.49 12.91
C ILE A 167 4.90 19.21 14.34
N ASP A 168 3.62 18.88 14.55
CA ASP A 168 3.05 18.76 15.90
C ASP A 168 3.55 17.50 16.61
N MET A 169 3.70 16.40 15.86
CA MET A 169 4.11 15.09 16.41
C MET A 169 5.59 14.76 16.18
N GLY A 170 6.31 15.59 15.41
CA GLY A 170 7.74 15.43 15.16
C GLY A 170 8.12 14.17 14.39
N LEU A 171 7.20 13.58 13.62
CA LEU A 171 7.50 12.43 12.76
C LEU A 171 8.17 12.93 11.49
N ALA A 172 9.49 12.76 11.39
CA ALA A 172 10.24 13.13 10.20
C ALA A 172 9.70 12.38 8.97
N PRO A 173 9.19 13.09 7.94
CA PRO A 173 8.68 12.44 6.74
C PRO A 173 9.83 11.80 5.94
N GLU A 174 9.56 10.62 5.42
CA GLU A 174 10.38 9.92 4.44
C GLU A 174 9.79 10.10 3.04
N MET A 175 10.50 9.64 2.01
CA MET A 175 10.07 9.76 0.60
C MET A 175 8.65 9.23 0.35
N ALA A 176 8.22 8.20 1.09
CA ALA A 176 6.87 7.65 0.96
C ALA A 176 5.77 8.68 1.27
N GLN A 177 5.93 9.48 2.33
CA GLN A 177 4.92 10.48 2.70
C GLN A 177 4.87 11.64 1.71
N TYR A 178 6.04 12.09 1.21
CA TYR A 178 6.08 13.11 0.14
C TYR A 178 5.41 12.60 -1.13
N SER A 179 5.66 11.34 -1.51
CA SER A 179 5.03 10.69 -2.66
C SER A 179 3.50 10.64 -2.51
N CYS A 180 2.99 10.28 -1.32
CA CYS A 180 1.54 10.29 -1.06
C CYS A 180 0.92 11.68 -1.23
N VAL A 181 1.59 12.74 -0.75
CA VAL A 181 1.09 14.12 -0.91
C VAL A 181 1.07 14.54 -2.38
N VAL A 182 2.14 14.24 -3.12
CA VAL A 182 2.23 14.58 -4.55
C VAL A 182 1.22 13.79 -5.39
N ASP A 183 1.05 12.49 -5.13
CA ASP A 183 0.03 11.65 -5.78
C ASP A 183 -1.38 12.19 -5.51
N MET A 184 -1.69 12.56 -4.26
CA MET A 184 -2.97 13.14 -3.87
C MET A 184 -3.25 14.48 -4.57
N LEU A 185 -2.29 15.41 -4.56
CA LEU A 185 -2.41 16.71 -5.23
C LEU A 185 -2.54 16.54 -6.75
N GLY A 186 -1.74 15.65 -7.34
CA GLY A 186 -1.78 15.34 -8.77
C GLY A 186 -3.12 14.76 -9.20
N ARG A 187 -3.66 13.79 -8.46
CA ARG A 187 -4.98 13.20 -8.75
C ARG A 187 -6.09 14.25 -8.68
N ALA A 188 -6.01 15.19 -7.75
CA ALA A 188 -6.94 16.31 -7.63
C ALA A 188 -6.75 17.42 -8.69
N GLY A 189 -5.72 17.31 -9.54
CA GLY A 189 -5.41 18.33 -10.56
C GLY A 189 -4.73 19.59 -9.99
N ARG A 190 -4.32 19.60 -8.71
CA ARG A 190 -3.65 20.71 -8.02
C ARG A 190 -2.15 20.73 -8.33
N PHE A 191 -1.81 20.79 -9.62
CA PHE A 191 -0.43 20.60 -10.10
C PHE A 191 0.54 21.69 -9.63
N GLU A 192 0.10 22.95 -9.54
CA GLU A 192 0.93 24.05 -9.04
C GLU A 192 1.36 23.80 -7.59
N GLU A 193 0.42 23.34 -6.75
CA GLU A 193 0.70 22.99 -5.37
C GLU A 193 1.58 21.74 -5.27
N ALA A 194 1.36 20.74 -6.12
CA ALA A 194 2.21 19.55 -6.18
C ALA A 194 3.67 19.91 -6.48
N VAL A 195 3.91 20.72 -7.52
CA VAL A 195 5.26 21.15 -7.89
C VAL A 195 5.85 22.10 -6.85
N GLY A 196 5.04 23.00 -6.28
CA GLY A 196 5.44 23.87 -5.18
C GLY A 196 5.84 23.09 -3.93
N PHE A 197 5.15 21.99 -3.64
CA PHE A 197 5.50 21.07 -2.55
C PHE A 197 6.81 20.33 -2.83
N ILE A 198 7.00 19.78 -4.04
CA ILE A 198 8.26 19.13 -4.44
C ILE A 198 9.47 20.07 -4.26
N ARG A 199 9.34 21.33 -4.66
CA ARG A 199 10.40 22.33 -4.53
C ARG A 199 10.75 22.68 -3.08
N ARG A 200 9.81 22.48 -2.14
CA ARG A 200 10.02 22.72 -0.70
C ARG A 200 10.54 21.49 0.04
N MET A 201 10.64 20.34 -0.63
CA MET A 201 11.19 19.15 0.00
C MET A 201 12.64 19.40 0.48
N PRO A 202 13.02 18.90 1.67
CA PRO A 202 14.35 19.12 2.22
C PRO A 202 15.47 18.44 1.42
N TYR A 203 15.11 17.49 0.56
CA TYR A 203 15.99 16.75 -0.34
C TYR A 203 15.38 16.68 -1.74
N GLY A 204 16.21 16.51 -2.76
CA GLY A 204 15.76 16.44 -4.15
C GLY A 204 14.80 15.28 -4.38
N ALA A 205 13.73 15.54 -5.13
CA ALA A 205 12.72 14.52 -5.44
C ALA A 205 13.30 13.42 -6.34
N GLU A 206 13.01 12.17 -5.98
CA GLU A 206 13.34 11.00 -6.77
C GLU A 206 12.46 10.88 -8.02
N ALA A 207 12.85 10.00 -8.94
CA ALA A 207 12.09 9.70 -10.15
C ALA A 207 10.65 9.24 -9.84
N SER A 208 10.43 8.57 -8.71
CA SER A 208 9.10 8.11 -8.29
C SER A 208 8.09 9.26 -8.13
N ILE A 209 8.52 10.39 -7.56
CA ILE A 209 7.68 11.56 -7.30
C ILE A 209 7.34 12.29 -8.60
N TRP A 210 8.33 12.52 -9.46
CA TRP A 210 8.07 13.12 -10.77
C TRP A 210 7.25 12.19 -11.67
N GLY A 211 7.42 10.86 -11.53
CA GLY A 211 6.57 9.86 -12.15
C GLY A 211 5.10 9.98 -11.73
N ALA A 212 4.82 10.26 -10.46
CA ALA A 212 3.46 10.53 -9.98
C ALA A 212 2.86 11.80 -10.63
N VAL A 213 3.62 12.89 -10.73
CA VAL A 213 3.20 14.11 -11.44
C VAL A 213 2.92 13.83 -12.92
N MET A 214 3.80 13.06 -13.59
CA MET A 214 3.61 12.68 -15.00
C MET A 214 2.36 11.83 -15.19
N ALA A 215 2.12 10.85 -14.31
CA ALA A 215 0.95 9.98 -14.37
C ALA A 215 -0.35 10.77 -14.18
N ALA A 216 -0.39 11.68 -13.20
CA ALA A 216 -1.51 12.58 -12.97
C ALA A 216 -1.73 13.54 -14.16
N SER A 217 -0.66 14.13 -14.70
CA SER A 217 -0.72 15.02 -15.85
C SER A 217 -1.29 14.31 -17.08
N ARG A 218 -0.92 13.04 -17.28
CA ARG A 218 -1.50 12.19 -18.33
C ARG A 218 -3.00 11.97 -18.14
N ALA A 219 -3.43 11.70 -16.91
CA ALA A 219 -4.85 11.47 -16.60
C ALA A 219 -5.71 12.71 -16.85
N HIS A 220 -5.17 13.90 -16.55
CA HIS A 220 -5.83 15.20 -16.76
C HIS A 220 -5.55 15.83 -18.13
N GLN A 221 -4.82 15.15 -19.02
CA GLN A 221 -4.34 15.69 -20.31
C GLN A 221 -3.61 17.04 -20.19
N ASN A 222 -2.98 17.29 -19.04
CA ASN A 222 -2.23 18.50 -18.77
C ASN A 222 -0.81 18.39 -19.34
N VAL A 223 -0.62 18.85 -20.57
CA VAL A 223 0.66 18.73 -21.29
C VAL A 223 1.77 19.57 -20.65
N GLU A 224 1.43 20.72 -20.06
CA GLU A 224 2.41 21.64 -19.47
C GLU A 224 3.12 21.00 -18.26
N PHE A 225 2.36 20.50 -17.29
CA PHE A 225 2.95 19.81 -16.14
C PHE A 225 3.51 18.43 -16.50
N GLY A 226 2.95 17.77 -17.52
CA GLY A 226 3.53 16.55 -18.09
C GLY A 226 4.94 16.79 -18.64
N LYS A 227 5.15 17.90 -19.35
CA LYS A 227 6.46 18.30 -19.86
C LYS A 227 7.42 18.64 -18.73
N LEU A 228 6.97 19.39 -17.73
CA LEU A 228 7.80 19.73 -16.57
C LEU A 228 8.30 18.46 -15.87
N ALA A 229 7.40 17.52 -15.56
CA ALA A 229 7.77 16.24 -14.96
C ALA A 229 8.71 15.43 -15.87
N PHE A 230 8.48 15.42 -17.18
CA PHE A 230 9.36 14.77 -18.15
C PHE A 230 10.78 15.35 -18.13
N ASP A 231 10.91 16.68 -18.16
CA ASP A 231 12.20 17.36 -18.18
C ASP A 231 13.00 17.07 -16.89
N GLU A 232 12.33 16.96 -15.73
CA GLU A 232 12.98 16.56 -14.47
C GLU A 232 13.36 15.07 -14.47
N LEU A 233 12.48 14.18 -14.95
CA LEU A 233 12.79 12.76 -15.08
C LEU A 233 13.96 12.48 -16.02
N LEU A 234 14.11 13.26 -17.09
CA LEU A 234 15.27 13.13 -17.99
C LEU A 234 16.61 13.47 -17.34
N LYS A 235 16.62 14.28 -16.27
CA LYS A 235 17.84 14.58 -15.51
C LYS A 235 18.21 13.43 -14.57
N ILE A 236 17.21 12.71 -14.06
CA ILE A 236 17.38 11.65 -13.06
C ILE A 236 17.62 10.29 -13.74
N GLU A 237 16.79 9.94 -14.72
CA GLU A 237 16.78 8.64 -15.40
C GLU A 237 16.61 8.80 -16.92
N PRO A 238 17.64 9.31 -17.62
CA PRO A 238 17.58 9.57 -19.06
C PRO A 238 17.35 8.31 -19.91
N GLU A 239 17.62 7.13 -19.37
CA GLU A 239 17.50 5.84 -20.07
C GLU A 239 16.10 5.20 -19.94
N ASN A 240 15.19 5.81 -19.18
CA ASN A 240 13.86 5.23 -18.97
C ASN A 240 12.93 5.47 -20.18
N ALA A 241 12.80 4.45 -21.03
CA ALA A 241 11.92 4.43 -22.21
C ALA A 241 10.47 4.82 -21.90
N GLY A 242 9.97 4.46 -20.71
CA GLY A 242 8.59 4.72 -20.29
C GLY A 242 8.24 6.21 -20.27
N ASN A 243 9.21 7.06 -19.90
CA ASN A 243 9.03 8.51 -19.79
C ASN A 243 8.83 9.14 -21.18
N TYR A 244 9.65 8.74 -22.16
CA TYR A 244 9.53 9.22 -23.56
C TYR A 244 8.22 8.77 -24.18
N VAL A 245 7.86 7.49 -24.02
CA VAL A 245 6.62 6.93 -24.57
C VAL A 245 5.40 7.64 -23.98
N THR A 246 5.41 7.89 -22.67
CA THR A 246 4.32 8.58 -21.98
C THR A 246 4.18 10.01 -22.48
N MET A 247 5.28 10.77 -22.56
CA MET A 247 5.26 12.16 -23.01
C MET A 247 4.84 12.29 -24.49
N ALA A 248 5.39 11.45 -25.38
CA ALA A 248 4.96 11.41 -26.77
C ALA A 248 3.47 11.06 -26.90
N GLY A 249 2.98 10.13 -26.07
CA GLY A 249 1.56 9.80 -25.95
C GLY A 249 0.68 10.99 -25.57
N MET A 250 1.12 11.81 -24.62
CA MET A 250 0.40 13.02 -24.21
C MET A 250 0.35 14.05 -25.34
N TYR A 251 1.47 14.32 -26.01
CA TYR A 251 1.51 15.24 -27.15
C TYR A 251 0.60 14.79 -28.30
N MET A 252 0.58 13.49 -28.64
CA MET A 252 -0.32 12.96 -29.68
C MET A 252 -1.79 13.20 -29.35
N ARG A 253 -2.22 12.94 -28.10
CA ARG A 253 -3.61 13.18 -27.67
C ARG A 253 -4.00 14.66 -27.71
N ALA A 254 -3.05 15.55 -27.49
CA ALA A 254 -3.25 16.99 -27.58
C ALA A 254 -3.14 17.55 -29.02
N GLY A 255 -2.95 16.71 -30.03
CA GLY A 255 -2.77 17.14 -31.43
C GLY A 255 -1.41 17.79 -31.73
N ARG A 256 -0.46 17.72 -30.79
CA ARG A 256 0.89 18.31 -30.86
C ARG A 256 1.87 17.33 -31.53
N TRP A 257 1.65 17.04 -32.80
CA TRP A 257 2.34 15.97 -33.52
C TRP A 257 3.85 16.19 -33.71
N GLU A 258 4.28 17.45 -33.84
CA GLU A 258 5.71 17.76 -34.04
C GLU A 258 6.51 17.55 -32.75
N GLU A 259 5.96 17.94 -31.60
CA GLU A 259 6.58 17.66 -30.30
C GLU A 259 6.61 16.16 -30.01
N ALA A 260 5.57 15.42 -30.38
CA ALA A 260 5.57 13.96 -30.26
C ALA A 260 6.68 13.30 -31.10
N LYS A 261 6.91 13.77 -32.33
CA LYS A 261 8.03 13.31 -33.18
C LYS A 261 9.38 13.69 -32.57
N MET A 262 9.50 14.88 -31.99
CA MET A 262 10.73 15.34 -31.35
C MET A 262 11.12 14.45 -30.16
N VAL A 263 10.16 14.09 -29.29
CA VAL A 263 10.40 13.18 -28.16
C VAL A 263 10.84 11.79 -28.64
N ARG A 264 10.23 11.26 -29.71
CA ARG A 264 10.64 9.97 -30.30
C ARG A 264 12.06 10.01 -30.88
N ARG A 265 12.41 11.07 -31.62
CA ARG A 265 13.79 11.27 -32.10
C ARG A 265 14.78 11.41 -30.95
N MET A 266 14.39 12.03 -29.84
CA MET A 266 15.23 12.14 -28.65
C MET A 266 15.50 10.75 -28.04
N MET A 267 14.49 9.89 -27.98
CA MET A 267 14.61 8.50 -27.54
C MET A 267 15.55 7.69 -28.44
N GLU A 268 15.43 7.82 -29.77
CA GLU A 268 16.29 7.16 -30.75
C GLU A 268 17.76 7.62 -30.64
N ARG A 269 17.99 8.92 -30.53
CA ARG A 269 19.34 9.50 -30.40
C ARG A 269 20.08 9.05 -29.13
N ARG A 270 19.33 8.70 -28.09
CA ARG A 270 19.87 8.20 -26.82
C ARG A 270 19.95 6.67 -26.78
N CYS A 271 19.64 5.98 -27.88
CA CYS A 271 19.63 4.52 -27.95
C CYS A 271 18.72 3.86 -26.90
N VAL A 272 17.67 4.57 -26.46
CA VAL A 272 16.74 4.06 -25.46
C VAL A 272 15.76 3.12 -26.15
N ILE A 273 15.92 1.82 -25.92
CA ILE A 273 15.09 0.78 -26.53
C ILE A 273 13.99 0.37 -25.56
N LYS A 274 12.74 0.33 -26.04
CA LYS A 274 11.63 -0.24 -25.27
C LYS A 274 11.83 -1.75 -25.15
N PRO A 275 11.94 -2.35 -23.95
CA PRO A 275 11.92 -3.79 -23.83
C PRO A 275 10.58 -4.33 -24.34
N SER A 276 10.64 -5.26 -25.29
CA SER A 276 9.47 -5.97 -25.80
C SER A 276 8.82 -6.73 -24.64
N GLY A 277 7.54 -6.45 -24.37
CA GLY A 277 6.79 -7.22 -23.39
C GLY A 277 6.54 -8.62 -23.93
N TYR A 278 7.14 -9.64 -23.32
CA TYR A 278 6.81 -11.04 -23.61
C TYR A 278 5.72 -11.48 -22.63
N SER A 279 4.53 -11.82 -23.12
CA SER A 279 3.54 -12.58 -22.36
C SER A 279 3.71 -14.06 -22.70
N TRP A 280 4.12 -14.88 -21.73
CA TRP A 280 3.96 -16.33 -21.82
C TRP A 280 2.48 -16.63 -21.61
N VAL A 281 1.71 -16.67 -22.71
CA VAL A 281 0.43 -17.35 -22.71
C VAL A 281 0.74 -18.79 -23.09
N GLU A 282 0.81 -19.68 -22.11
CA GLU A 282 0.65 -21.11 -22.36
C GLU A 282 -0.80 -21.28 -22.84
N MET A 283 -0.98 -21.54 -24.13
CA MET A 283 -2.25 -22.04 -24.63
C MET A 283 -2.30 -23.53 -24.29
N GLU A 284 -3.12 -23.91 -23.32
CA GLU A 284 -3.60 -25.28 -23.16
C GLU A 284 -4.49 -25.70 -24.34
#